data_AF-A0A0P9YGS2-F1
#
_entry.id   AF-A0A0P9YGS2-F1
#
_cell.length_a   1.000
_cell.length_b   1.000
_cell.length_c   1.000
_cell.angle_alpha   90.00
_cell.angle_beta   90.00
_cell.angle_gamma   90.00
#
_symmetry.space_group_name_H-M   'P 1'
#
loop_
_entity.id
_entity.type
_entity.pdbx_description
1 polymer ?
#
loop_
_entity_poly.entity_id
_entity_poly.type
_entity_poly.pdbx_seq_one_letter_code
_entity_poly.pdbx_strand_id
1 'polypeptide(L)'
;MPNVLSKLPDIIGAWIGMAIGIFLMPLFFLPAFLFGWIMWDWASPAAIYSFIYDKTLMILIGVALLLFLIWTEGFKASLDEAHALAKFQYETPNPGWLWRYYLDRNRDLIKAYWRVYNFEVAEDSLAAYLQQHMPKVHRRHTQAMSFLPEWLALLHVSGHIRSSHVRHTRNGPVNVRSHHVSDHTRSRRR
;
A
#
# COMPACT_ATOMS: atom_id res chain seq x y z
N MET A 1 17.50 -9.34 -10.72
CA MET A 1 16.67 -8.72 -11.79
C MET A 1 15.23 -8.64 -11.30
N PRO A 2 14.40 -7.62 -11.65
CA PRO A 2 13.00 -7.57 -11.28
C PRO A 2 12.33 -8.74 -11.98
N ASN A 3 12.12 -9.81 -11.23
CA ASN A 3 11.50 -10.99 -11.78
C ASN A 3 9.99 -10.76 -11.76
N VAL A 4 9.49 -9.98 -12.73
CA VAL A 4 8.05 -9.73 -12.88
C VAL A 4 7.30 -11.06 -13.04
N LEU A 5 7.95 -12.07 -13.63
CA LEU A 5 7.41 -13.42 -13.78
C LEU A 5 7.22 -14.15 -12.44
N SER A 6 8.05 -13.91 -11.43
CA SER A 6 7.79 -14.49 -10.09
C SER A 6 6.66 -13.78 -9.35
N LYS A 7 6.25 -12.59 -9.79
CA LYS A 7 5.16 -11.78 -9.20
C LYS A 7 3.84 -11.91 -9.97
N LEU A 8 3.84 -12.68 -11.05
CA LEU A 8 2.68 -12.93 -11.90
C LEU A 8 1.49 -13.55 -11.15
N PRO A 9 1.68 -14.51 -10.21
CA PRO A 9 0.58 -15.03 -9.41
C PRO A 9 -0.12 -13.95 -8.57
N ASP A 10 0.65 -13.05 -7.93
CA ASP A 10 0.10 -11.96 -7.12
C ASP A 10 -0.67 -10.94 -7.99
N ILE A 11 -0.14 -10.64 -9.17
CA ILE A 11 -0.78 -9.75 -10.15
C ILE A 11 -2.08 -10.37 -10.67
N ILE A 12 -2.06 -11.65 -11.06
CA ILE A 12 -3.25 -12.35 -11.55
C ILE A 12 -4.30 -12.47 -10.43
N GLY A 13 -3.90 -12.83 -9.22
CA GLY A 13 -4.80 -12.92 -8.07
C GLY A 13 -5.50 -11.60 -7.77
N ALA A 14 -4.73 -10.50 -7.72
CA ALA A 14 -5.28 -9.15 -7.54
C ALA A 14 -6.19 -8.74 -8.71
N TRP A 15 -5.85 -9.11 -9.95
CA TRP A 15 -6.64 -8.82 -11.13
C TRP A 15 -7.99 -9.55 -11.09
N ILE A 16 -7.99 -10.85 -10.79
CA ILE A 16 -9.21 -11.65 -10.64
C ILE A 16 -10.08 -11.08 -9.52
N GLY A 17 -9.51 -10.78 -8.35
CA GLY A 17 -10.25 -10.23 -7.23
C GLY A 17 -10.93 -8.89 -7.56
N MET A 18 -10.22 -7.97 -8.21
CA MET A 18 -10.79 -6.70 -8.65
C MET A 18 -11.79 -6.86 -9.79
N ALA A 19 -11.57 -7.78 -10.74
CA ALA A 19 -12.52 -8.07 -11.80
C ALA A 19 -13.85 -8.60 -11.26
N ILE A 20 -13.80 -9.52 -10.28
CA ILE A 20 -14.98 -10.01 -9.56
C ILE A 20 -15.66 -8.86 -8.80
N GLY A 21 -14.88 -8.02 -8.12
CA GLY A 21 -15.41 -6.84 -7.42
C GLY A 21 -16.17 -5.88 -8.34
N ILE A 22 -15.61 -5.57 -9.51
CA ILE A 22 -16.26 -4.74 -10.54
C ILE A 22 -17.51 -5.43 -11.08
N PHE A 23 -17.45 -6.74 -11.31
CA PHE A 23 -18.58 -7.52 -11.79
C PHE A 23 -19.75 -7.51 -10.79
N LEU A 24 -19.46 -7.55 -9.48
CA LEU A 24 -20.48 -7.54 -8.43
C LEU A 24 -20.92 -6.12 -8.02
N MET A 25 -20.15 -5.09 -8.38
CA MET A 25 -20.39 -3.70 -7.99
C MET A 25 -21.84 -3.25 -8.28
N PRO A 26 -22.42 -3.47 -9.47
CA PRO A 26 -23.79 -3.04 -9.75
C PRO A 26 -24.83 -3.64 -8.80
N LEU A 27 -24.59 -4.84 -8.28
CA LEU A 27 -25.49 -5.53 -7.34
C LEU A 27 -25.55 -4.81 -5.98
N PHE A 28 -24.42 -4.26 -5.53
CA PHE A 28 -24.33 -3.51 -4.27
C PHE A 28 -24.79 -2.05 -4.41
N PHE A 29 -24.58 -1.43 -5.58
CA PHE A 29 -24.94 -0.03 -5.82
C PHE A 29 -26.30 0.17 -6.47
N LEU A 30 -27.02 -0.92 -6.80
CA LEU A 30 -28.38 -0.87 -7.36
C LEU A 30 -29.33 0.05 -6.57
N PRO A 31 -29.38 0.02 -5.21
CA PRO A 31 -30.27 0.89 -4.46
C PRO A 31 -29.93 2.38 -4.63
N ALA A 32 -28.64 2.72 -4.70
CA ALA A 32 -28.18 4.08 -4.89
C ALA A 32 -28.47 4.58 -6.32
N PHE A 33 -28.28 3.72 -7.33
CA PHE A 33 -28.61 4.05 -8.72
C PHE A 33 -30.12 4.20 -8.93
N LEU A 34 -30.94 3.35 -8.30
CA LEU A 34 -32.40 3.49 -8.30
C LEU A 34 -32.83 4.82 -7.66
N PHE A 35 -32.27 5.14 -6.49
CA PHE A 35 -32.59 6.40 -5.82
C PHE A 35 -32.17 7.61 -6.65
N GLY A 36 -30.97 7.59 -7.23
CA GLY A 36 -30.48 8.69 -8.05
C GLY A 36 -31.23 8.86 -9.37
N TRP A 37 -31.70 7.76 -9.98
CA TRP A 37 -32.59 7.83 -11.13
C TRP A 37 -33.93 8.47 -10.77
N ILE A 38 -34.55 8.06 -9.66
CA ILE A 38 -35.86 8.57 -9.23
C ILE A 38 -35.78 10.04 -8.78
N MET A 39 -34.70 10.43 -8.09
CA MET A 39 -34.62 11.72 -7.38
C MET A 39 -33.84 12.79 -8.15
N TRP A 40 -32.88 12.41 -8.99
CA TRP A 40 -31.93 13.33 -9.63
C TRP A 40 -31.78 13.12 -11.13
N ASP A 41 -32.73 12.42 -11.76
CA ASP A 41 -32.79 12.22 -13.22
C ASP A 41 -31.51 11.60 -13.80
N TRP A 42 -30.84 10.75 -13.01
CA TRP A 42 -29.68 9.99 -13.48
C TRP A 42 -30.07 9.02 -14.60
N ALA A 43 -29.09 8.48 -15.31
CA ALA A 43 -29.33 7.40 -16.26
C ALA A 43 -30.05 6.23 -15.57
N SER A 44 -30.99 5.59 -16.26
CA SER A 44 -31.76 4.49 -15.68
C SER A 44 -30.82 3.36 -15.22
N PRO A 45 -31.18 2.60 -14.17
CA PRO A 45 -30.36 1.48 -13.71
C PRO A 45 -30.05 0.47 -14.82
N ALA A 46 -30.98 0.26 -15.76
CA ALA A 46 -30.78 -0.58 -16.93
C ALA A 46 -29.73 0.00 -17.91
N ALA A 47 -29.75 1.32 -18.15
CA ALA A 47 -28.73 1.98 -18.98
C ALA A 47 -27.34 1.90 -18.33
N ILE A 48 -27.24 2.16 -17.02
CA ILE A 48 -26.00 2.02 -16.25
C ILE A 48 -25.50 0.57 -16.30
N TYR A 49 -26.38 -0.42 -16.11
CA TYR A 49 -26.05 -1.84 -16.20
C TYR A 49 -25.52 -2.19 -17.60
N SER A 50 -26.24 -1.80 -18.66
CA SER A 50 -25.83 -2.06 -20.05
C SER A 50 -24.49 -1.43 -20.41
N PHE A 51 -24.18 -0.25 -19.87
CA PHE A 51 -22.89 0.40 -20.03
C PHE A 51 -21.78 -0.35 -19.29
N ILE A 52 -21.98 -0.69 -18.01
CA ILE A 52 -20.98 -1.37 -17.18
C ILE A 52 -20.60 -2.73 -17.79
N TYR A 53 -21.58 -3.49 -18.30
CA TYR A 53 -21.33 -4.79 -18.92
C TYR A 53 -21.12 -4.74 -20.43
N ASP A 54 -20.93 -3.55 -21.02
CA ASP A 54 -20.52 -3.46 -22.41
C ASP A 54 -19.19 -4.19 -22.59
N LYS A 55 -19.13 -5.09 -23.57
CA LYS A 55 -17.97 -5.95 -23.79
C LYS A 55 -16.70 -5.13 -24.05
N THR A 56 -16.83 -4.05 -24.82
CA THR A 56 -15.70 -3.18 -25.17
C THR A 56 -15.20 -2.46 -23.92
N LEU A 57 -16.13 -1.88 -23.15
CA LEU A 57 -15.80 -1.20 -21.89
C LEU A 57 -15.13 -2.15 -20.89
N MET A 58 -15.66 -3.36 -20.72
CA MET A 58 -15.11 -4.36 -19.80
C MET A 58 -13.71 -4.82 -20.20
N ILE A 59 -13.45 -5.02 -21.50
CA ILE A 59 -12.12 -5.33 -21.99
C ILE A 59 -11.16 -4.18 -21.72
N LEU A 60 -11.55 -2.94 -22.04
CA LEU A 60 -10.72 -1.76 -21.82
C LEU A 60 -10.36 -1.58 -20.35
N ILE A 61 -11.35 -1.68 -19.46
CA ILE A 61 -11.16 -1.60 -18.00
C ILE A 61 -10.25 -2.75 -17.52
N GLY A 62 -10.49 -3.98 -17.99
CA GLY A 62 -9.71 -5.15 -17.61
C GLY A 62 -8.24 -5.04 -18.02
N VAL A 63 -7.96 -4.55 -19.23
CA VAL A 63 -6.60 -4.30 -19.72
C VAL A 63 -5.94 -3.15 -18.96
N ALA A 64 -6.65 -2.04 -18.73
CA ALA A 64 -6.14 -0.92 -17.96
C ALA A 64 -5.78 -1.34 -16.52
N LEU A 65 -6.62 -2.18 -15.90
CA LEU A 65 -6.41 -2.70 -14.56
C LEU A 65 -5.22 -3.67 -14.49
N LEU A 66 -5.03 -4.51 -15.52
CA LEU A 66 -3.86 -5.37 -15.63
C LEU A 66 -2.56 -4.56 -15.75
N LEU A 67 -2.55 -3.56 -16.64
CA LEU A 67 -1.40 -2.65 -16.80
C LEU A 67 -1.10 -1.89 -15.51
N PHE A 68 -2.15 -1.42 -14.83
CA PHE A 68 -2.03 -0.77 -13.53
C PHE A 68 -1.41 -1.71 -12.50
N LEU A 69 -1.84 -2.98 -12.42
CA LEU A 69 -1.30 -3.95 -11.48
C LEU A 69 0.15 -4.34 -11.78
N ILE A 70 0.50 -4.53 -13.04
CA ILE A 70 1.89 -4.75 -13.46
C ILE A 70 2.73 -3.54 -13.03
N TRP A 71 2.21 -2.34 -13.25
CA TRP A 71 2.88 -1.11 -12.84
C TRP A 71 3.00 -1.00 -11.32
N THR A 72 1.97 -1.39 -10.55
CA THR A 72 1.94 -1.18 -9.10
C THR A 72 2.66 -2.26 -8.30
N GLU A 73 2.42 -3.52 -8.63
CA GLU A 73 2.92 -4.69 -7.91
C GLU A 73 4.10 -5.35 -8.64
N GLY A 74 4.17 -5.28 -9.97
CA GLY A 74 5.29 -5.87 -10.72
C GLY A 74 6.65 -5.18 -10.46
N PHE A 75 6.65 -3.85 -10.31
CA PHE A 75 7.86 -3.07 -10.02
C PHE A 75 8.22 -3.00 -8.52
N LYS A 76 7.68 -3.90 -7.71
CA LYS A 76 7.67 -3.72 -6.26
C LYS A 76 8.88 -4.19 -5.44
N ALA A 77 9.87 -4.97 -5.84
CA ALA A 77 10.89 -5.54 -4.90
C ALA A 77 10.37 -6.25 -3.59
N SER A 78 10.70 -7.53 -3.41
CA SER A 78 10.49 -8.18 -2.10
C SER A 78 11.55 -7.76 -1.08
N LEU A 79 11.33 -8.07 0.21
CA LEU A 79 12.35 -7.82 1.25
C LEU A 79 13.63 -8.62 1.00
N ASP A 80 13.52 -9.85 0.51
CA ASP A 80 14.67 -10.70 0.18
C ASP A 80 15.46 -10.16 -1.02
N GLU A 81 14.80 -9.44 -1.93
CA GLU A 81 15.42 -8.78 -3.07
C GLU A 81 16.20 -7.51 -2.67
N ALA A 82 16.05 -7.01 -1.44
CA ALA A 82 16.62 -5.72 -1.01
C ALA A 82 18.15 -5.68 -1.09
N HIS A 83 18.84 -6.75 -0.68
CA HIS A 83 20.31 -6.83 -0.79
C HIS A 83 20.79 -6.76 -2.24
N ALA A 84 20.18 -7.58 -3.12
CA ALA A 84 20.54 -7.61 -4.53
C ALA A 84 20.26 -6.26 -5.21
N LEU A 85 19.20 -5.57 -4.81
CA LEU A 85 18.84 -4.25 -5.32
C LEU A 85 19.84 -3.17 -4.88
N ALA A 86 20.25 -3.19 -3.61
CA ALA A 86 21.25 -2.28 -3.06
C ALA A 86 22.62 -2.46 -3.75
N LYS A 87 23.04 -3.72 -3.95
CA LYS A 87 24.25 -4.06 -4.71
C LYS A 87 24.18 -3.56 -6.15
N PHE A 88 23.06 -3.79 -6.83
CA PHE A 88 22.85 -3.33 -8.21
C PHE A 88 22.93 -1.79 -8.33
N GLN A 89 22.35 -1.05 -7.37
CA GLN A 89 22.44 0.41 -7.34
C GLN A 89 23.89 0.90 -7.22
N TYR A 90 24.70 0.21 -6.41
CA TYR A 90 26.09 0.56 -6.19
C TYR A 90 26.98 0.23 -7.40
N GLU A 91 26.80 -0.96 -7.99
CA GLU A 91 27.62 -1.44 -9.10
C GLU A 91 27.27 -0.80 -10.44
N THR A 92 26.06 -0.24 -10.59
CA THR A 92 25.56 0.30 -11.86
C THR A 92 25.30 1.81 -11.78
N PRO A 93 26.31 2.67 -12.01
CA PRO A 93 26.19 4.12 -11.86
C PRO A 93 25.25 4.78 -12.89
N ASN A 94 24.96 4.12 -14.02
CA ASN A 94 24.03 4.62 -15.04
C ASN A 94 23.09 3.51 -15.54
N PRO A 95 22.06 3.15 -14.76
CA PRO A 95 21.05 2.18 -15.21
C PRO A 95 20.21 2.78 -16.35
N GLY A 96 19.65 1.92 -17.21
CA GLY A 96 18.64 2.34 -18.20
C GLY A 96 17.38 2.93 -17.53
N TRP A 97 16.52 3.59 -18.31
CA TRP A 97 15.35 4.32 -17.77
C TRP A 97 14.43 3.45 -16.90
N LEU A 98 14.15 2.22 -17.34
CA LEU A 98 13.29 1.27 -16.61
C LEU A 98 13.90 0.88 -15.26
N TRP A 99 15.22 0.75 -15.23
CA TRP A 99 15.99 0.42 -14.04
C TRP A 99 16.09 1.59 -13.07
N ARG A 100 16.25 2.81 -13.58
CA ARG A 100 16.17 4.03 -12.77
C ARG A 100 14.80 4.14 -12.12
N TYR A 101 13.74 3.89 -12.88
CA TYR A 101 12.38 3.86 -12.34
C TYR A 101 12.19 2.77 -11.27
N TYR A 102 12.69 1.55 -11.51
CA TYR A 102 12.63 0.47 -10.52
C TYR A 102 13.42 0.80 -9.25
N LEU A 103 14.62 1.36 -9.37
CA LEU A 103 15.43 1.79 -8.22
C LEU A 103 14.78 2.94 -7.44
N ASP A 104 14.23 3.94 -8.13
CA ASP A 104 13.57 5.07 -7.49
C ASP A 104 12.31 4.62 -6.72
N ARG A 105 11.52 3.75 -7.33
CA ARG A 105 10.32 3.20 -6.70
C ARG A 105 10.60 2.41 -5.41
N ASN A 106 11.76 1.76 -5.35
CA ASN A 106 12.21 0.93 -4.24
C ASN A 106 13.27 1.63 -3.37
N ARG A 107 13.46 2.94 -3.54
CA ARG A 107 14.54 3.70 -2.90
C ARG A 107 14.51 3.63 -1.38
N ASP A 108 13.32 3.66 -0.78
CA ASP A 108 13.20 3.62 0.68
C ASP A 108 13.51 2.23 1.25
N LEU A 109 13.21 1.16 0.51
CA LEU A 109 13.67 -0.20 0.84
C LEU A 109 15.19 -0.30 0.80
N ILE A 110 15.83 0.27 -0.23
CA ILE A 110 17.30 0.28 -0.35
C ILE A 110 17.94 1.08 0.79
N LYS A 111 17.41 2.27 1.11
CA LYS A 111 17.89 3.08 2.24
C LYS A 111 17.76 2.34 3.56
N ALA A 112 16.62 1.67 3.80
CA ALA A 112 16.40 0.89 5.00
C ALA A 112 17.39 -0.28 5.10
N TYR A 113 17.63 -0.99 3.98
CA TYR A 113 18.65 -2.03 3.91
C TYR A 113 20.04 -1.51 4.28
N TRP A 114 20.47 -0.38 3.70
CA TRP A 114 21.77 0.21 4.04
C TRP A 114 21.89 0.63 5.50
N ARG A 115 20.82 1.13 6.12
CA ARG A 115 20.83 1.50 7.56
C ARG A 115 20.99 0.30 8.48
N VAL A 116 20.31 -0.80 8.18
CA VAL A 116 20.43 -2.06 8.93
C VAL A 116 21.82 -2.67 8.72
N TYR A 117 22.33 -2.65 7.48
CA TYR A 117 23.65 -3.20 7.13
C TYR A 117 24.83 -2.38 7.68
N ASN A 118 24.74 -1.04 7.67
CA ASN A 118 25.82 -0.12 8.06
C ASN A 118 25.82 0.27 9.55
N PHE A 119 25.20 -0.50 10.45
CA PHE A 119 25.35 -0.36 11.92
C PHE A 119 24.59 0.78 12.65
N GLU A 120 23.35 1.13 12.28
CA GLU A 120 22.55 2.08 13.09
C GLU A 120 21.46 1.43 13.98
N VAL A 121 21.22 0.12 13.90
CA VAL A 121 20.08 -0.51 14.61
C VAL A 121 20.44 -1.91 15.12
N ALA A 122 20.24 -2.14 16.42
CA ALA A 122 20.40 -3.43 17.09
C ALA A 122 19.21 -4.37 16.82
N GLU A 123 18.75 -4.43 15.58
CA GLU A 123 17.60 -5.24 15.18
C GLU A 123 18.05 -6.40 14.29
N ASP A 124 17.59 -7.59 14.63
CA ASP A 124 18.04 -8.85 14.01
C ASP A 124 17.62 -9.01 12.54
N SER A 125 16.70 -8.17 12.02
CA SER A 125 16.25 -8.27 10.62
C SER A 125 15.73 -6.97 10.02
N LEU A 126 15.88 -6.84 8.69
CA LEU A 126 15.27 -5.75 7.90
C LEU A 126 13.75 -5.69 8.06
N ALA A 127 13.10 -6.85 8.20
CA ALA A 127 11.66 -6.92 8.40
C ALA A 127 11.24 -6.26 9.72
N ALA A 128 11.95 -6.56 10.82
CA ALA A 128 11.71 -5.95 12.12
C ALA A 128 11.90 -4.43 12.09
N TYR A 129 12.99 -3.96 11.45
CA TYR A 129 13.25 -2.53 11.27
C TYR A 129 12.14 -1.81 10.51
N LEU A 130 11.70 -2.40 9.40
CA LEU A 130 10.64 -1.80 8.61
C LEU A 130 9.32 -1.80 9.37
N GLN A 131 8.99 -2.83 10.14
CA GLN A 131 7.77 -2.85 10.95
C GLN A 131 7.78 -1.76 12.02
N GLN A 132 8.90 -1.56 12.71
CA GLN A 132 9.02 -0.63 13.82
C GLN A 132 9.18 0.83 13.38
N HIS A 133 10.01 1.08 12.37
CA HIS A 133 10.43 2.43 11.99
C HIS A 133 9.82 2.94 10.68
N MET A 134 9.43 2.04 9.76
CA MET A 134 8.90 2.40 8.44
C MET A 134 7.71 1.50 8.00
N PRO A 135 6.62 1.42 8.79
CA PRO A 135 5.56 0.42 8.57
C PRO A 135 4.89 0.51 7.21
N LYS A 136 4.82 1.73 6.64
CA LYS A 136 4.32 1.95 5.27
C LYS A 136 5.20 1.29 4.21
N VAL A 137 6.52 1.32 4.39
CA VAL A 137 7.49 0.66 3.51
C VAL A 137 7.39 -0.85 3.69
N HIS A 138 7.29 -1.34 4.93
CA HIS A 138 7.04 -2.75 5.20
C HIS A 138 5.82 -3.26 4.42
N ARG A 139 4.66 -2.62 4.64
CA ARG A 139 3.40 -2.94 3.95
C ARG A 139 3.54 -2.91 2.44
N ARG A 140 4.18 -1.85 1.91
CA ARG A 140 4.40 -1.69 0.48
C ARG A 140 5.20 -2.84 -0.12
N HIS A 141 6.10 -3.47 0.62
CA HIS A 141 6.95 -4.55 0.11
C HIS A 141 6.46 -5.97 0.47
N THR A 142 5.53 -6.12 1.43
CA THR A 142 5.04 -7.44 1.88
C THR A 142 3.60 -7.76 1.51
N GLN A 143 2.70 -6.77 1.37
CA GLN A 143 1.27 -7.03 1.12
C GLN A 143 0.88 -6.90 -0.35
N ALA A 144 0.10 -7.84 -0.87
CA ALA A 144 -0.55 -7.67 -2.18
C ALA A 144 -1.54 -6.49 -2.15
N MET A 145 -1.68 -5.79 -3.26
CA MET A 145 -2.55 -4.60 -3.39
C MET A 145 -2.22 -3.50 -2.37
N SER A 146 -0.94 -3.35 -2.04
CA SER A 146 -0.47 -2.33 -1.09
C SER A 146 -0.69 -0.88 -1.53
N PHE A 147 -1.08 -0.67 -2.79
CA PHE A 147 -1.55 0.62 -3.31
C PHE A 147 -2.92 1.02 -2.74
N LEU A 148 -3.72 0.08 -2.23
CA LEU A 148 -4.99 0.39 -1.61
C LEU A 148 -4.77 1.08 -0.25
N PRO A 149 -5.52 2.16 0.03
CA PRO A 149 -5.51 2.83 1.32
C PRO A 149 -5.66 1.85 2.50
N GLU A 150 -5.00 2.12 3.62
CA GLU A 150 -5.06 1.27 4.84
C GLU A 150 -6.50 1.01 5.33
N TRP A 151 -7.44 1.93 5.09
CA TRP A 151 -8.83 1.76 5.51
C TRP A 151 -9.62 0.74 4.67
N LEU A 152 -9.20 0.48 3.41
CA LEU A 152 -9.82 -0.54 2.54
C LEU A 152 -9.29 -1.95 2.84
N ALA A 153 -8.06 -2.05 3.37
CA ALA A 153 -7.47 -3.29 3.85
C ALA A 153 -7.80 -3.47 5.34
N LEU A 154 -9.04 -3.87 5.65
CA LEU A 154 -9.58 -4.22 6.97
C LEU A 154 -8.57 -4.30 8.15
N LEU A 155 -8.64 -3.28 9.02
CA LEU A 155 -8.58 -3.32 10.49
C LEU A 155 -7.61 -4.33 11.16
N HIS A 156 -6.36 -3.90 11.34
CA HIS A 156 -5.63 -4.14 12.59
C HIS A 156 -4.70 -2.95 12.88
N VAL A 157 -5.26 -1.92 13.52
CA VAL A 157 -4.46 -0.89 14.18
C VAL A 157 -4.21 -1.37 15.60
N SER A 158 -3.08 -2.03 15.84
CA SER A 158 -2.57 -2.18 17.20
C SER A 158 -1.83 -0.90 17.59
N GLY A 159 -2.23 -0.33 18.73
CA GLY A 159 -1.48 0.61 19.57
C GLY A 159 -0.63 1.69 18.88
N HIS A 160 -1.10 2.93 18.94
CA HIS A 160 -0.24 4.09 18.70
C HIS A 160 0.84 4.18 19.81
N ILE A 161 2.12 4.00 19.46
CA ILE A 161 3.24 4.32 20.35
C ILE A 161 3.66 5.76 20.08
N ARG A 162 3.46 6.67 21.05
CA ARG A 162 4.11 7.99 21.04
C ARG A 162 5.52 7.82 21.58
N SER A 163 6.53 8.17 20.77
CA SER A 163 7.93 8.17 21.20
C SER A 163 8.16 9.20 22.32
N SER A 164 9.09 8.86 23.21
CA SER A 164 9.50 9.64 24.38
C SER A 164 9.85 11.09 23.99
N HIS A 165 9.37 12.05 24.78
CA HIS A 165 9.80 13.45 24.68
C HIS A 165 10.55 13.85 25.95
N VAL A 166 11.59 14.67 25.78
CA VAL A 166 12.31 15.29 26.89
C VAL A 166 11.50 16.49 27.36
N ARG A 167 11.04 16.47 28.60
CA ARG A 167 10.36 17.62 29.21
C ARG A 167 11.38 18.40 30.04
N HIS A 168 11.62 19.66 29.71
CA HIS A 168 12.43 20.54 30.54
C HIS A 168 11.61 21.02 31.74
N THR A 169 12.04 20.63 32.94
CA THR A 169 11.45 21.09 34.21
C THR A 169 12.41 22.05 34.89
N ARG A 170 11.94 22.74 35.94
CA ARG A 170 12.77 23.65 36.76
C ARG A 170 13.99 22.96 37.41
N ASN A 171 13.98 21.62 37.47
CA ASN A 171 15.04 20.78 38.02
C ASN A 171 15.88 20.08 36.93
N GLY A 172 15.74 20.48 35.66
CA GLY A 172 16.49 19.92 34.52
C GLY A 172 15.63 19.14 33.51
N PRO A 173 16.24 18.67 32.41
CA PRO A 173 15.59 17.81 31.42
C PRO A 173 15.25 16.44 32.02
N VAL A 174 13.97 16.04 31.97
CA VAL A 174 13.50 14.73 32.39
C VAL A 174 13.01 13.95 31.17
N ASN A 175 13.57 12.75 30.98
CA ASN A 175 13.13 11.81 29.94
C ASN A 175 11.81 11.15 30.37
N VAL A 176 10.71 11.48 29.71
CA VAL A 176 9.41 10.86 29.96
C VAL A 176 9.35 9.56 29.14
N ARG A 177 9.37 8.40 29.82
CA ARG A 177 9.20 7.09 29.17
C ARG A 177 7.84 7.01 28.47
N SER A 178 7.82 6.34 27.32
CA SER A 178 6.60 5.99 26.58
C SER A 178 5.63 5.24 27.49
N HIS A 179 4.37 5.68 27.52
CA HIS A 179 3.29 5.01 28.23
C HIS A 179 2.24 4.56 27.20
N HIS A 180 1.67 3.37 27.40
CA HIS A 180 0.51 2.92 26.65
C HIS A 180 -0.70 3.77 27.04
N VAL A 181 -1.22 4.54 26.10
CA VAL A 181 -2.48 5.27 26.28
C VAL A 181 -3.60 4.37 25.76
N SER A 182 -4.43 3.84 26.64
CA SER A 182 -5.72 3.26 26.27
C SER A 182 -6.68 4.39 25.89
N ASP A 183 -7.33 4.25 24.73
CA ASP A 183 -8.18 5.28 24.14
C ASP A 183 -9.23 5.82 25.12
N HIS A 184 -9.30 7.15 25.18
CA HIS A 184 -10.40 7.86 25.83
C HIS A 184 -11.44 8.19 24.76
N THR A 185 -12.59 7.51 24.83
CA THR A 185 -13.80 7.92 24.10
C THR A 185 -14.27 9.26 24.66
N ARG A 186 -13.93 10.35 23.96
CA ARG A 186 -14.43 11.68 24.30
C ARG A 186 -15.90 11.76 23.88
N SER A 187 -16.82 11.38 24.77
CA SER A 187 -18.25 11.62 24.55
C SER A 187 -18.50 13.13 24.56
N ARG A 188 -18.73 13.70 23.37
CA ARG A 188 -19.17 15.09 23.25
C ARG A 188 -20.66 15.11 23.60
N ARG A 189 -21.00 15.36 24.87
CA ARG A 189 -22.38 15.71 25.25
C ARG A 189 -22.74 17.00 24.52
N ARG A 190 -23.74 16.91 23.64
CA ARG A 190 -24.68 18.01 23.43
C ARG A 190 -25.85 17.78 24.40
#